data_AF-A0A3D5NW42-F1
#
_entry.id   AF-A0A3D5NW42-F1
#
_cell.length_a   1.000
_cell.length_b   1.000
_cell.length_c   1.000
_cell.angle_alpha   90.00
_cell.angle_beta   90.00
_cell.angle_gamma   90.00
#
_symmetry.space_group_name_H-M   'P 1'
#
loop_
_entity.id
_entity.type
_entity.pdbx_description
1 polymer ?
#
loop_
_entity_poly.entity_id
_entity_poly.type
_entity_poly.pdbx_seq_one_letter_code
_entity_poly.pdbx_strand_id
1 'polypeptide(L)'
;GQKNKDNGILLTVWKAERKIRIEVGYGLEPVLTDALSARIIRDEMAPAFRQGDYYGGIVQGVRAVVAVTQGAYTGNGRSKGNRKNNGGGIAGLIIPLLFFFLLFSRRRGALGGFLLGSVLGSAMRGGGFGGFSGGGGFGGGGGASGGW
;
A
#
# COMPACT_ATOMS: atom_id res chain seq x y z
N GLY A 1 12.73 -21.18 -26.09
CA GLY A 1 13.14 -22.29 -25.19
C GLY A 1 13.48 -23.51 -26.01
N GLN A 2 14.17 -24.47 -25.42
CA GLN A 2 14.45 -25.77 -26.06
C GLN A 2 13.27 -26.72 -25.83
N LYS A 3 12.90 -27.48 -26.87
CA LYS A 3 11.82 -28.48 -26.78
C LYS A 3 12.13 -29.48 -25.65
N ASN A 4 11.13 -29.79 -24.83
CA ASN A 4 11.20 -30.72 -23.69
C ASN A 4 12.19 -30.34 -22.57
N LYS A 5 12.68 -29.09 -22.53
CA LYS A 5 13.53 -28.61 -21.42
C LYS A 5 12.85 -27.55 -20.54
N ASP A 6 11.69 -27.06 -20.97
CA ASP A 6 10.89 -26.06 -20.27
C ASP A 6 11.70 -24.85 -19.78
N ASN A 7 12.74 -24.49 -20.53
CA ASN A 7 13.65 -23.38 -20.23
C ASN A 7 13.34 -22.15 -21.11
N GLY A 8 12.09 -22.02 -21.52
CA GLY A 8 11.60 -20.86 -22.26
C GLY A 8 11.14 -19.75 -21.31
N ILE A 9 11.30 -18.52 -21.76
CA ILE A 9 10.63 -17.36 -21.18
C ILE A 9 9.92 -16.65 -22.33
N LEU A 10 8.66 -16.27 -22.12
CA LEU A 10 7.86 -15.47 -23.04
C LEU A 10 7.50 -14.14 -22.36
N LEU A 11 7.95 -13.03 -22.96
CA LEU A 11 7.56 -11.69 -22.55
C LEU A 11 6.50 -11.18 -23.52
N THR A 12 5.32 -10.87 -23.00
CA THR A 12 4.20 -10.32 -23.77
C THR A 12 3.87 -8.92 -23.31
N VAL A 13 3.76 -8.01 -24.27
CA VAL A 13 3.44 -6.59 -24.03
C VAL A 13 2.20 -6.21 -24.82
N TRP A 14 1.14 -5.86 -24.09
CA TRP A 14 -0.10 -5.33 -24.64
C TRP A 14 -0.12 -3.82 -24.45
N LYS A 15 0.27 -3.09 -25.50
CA LYS A 15 0.48 -1.63 -25.44
C LYS A 15 -0.82 -0.86 -25.18
N ALA A 16 -1.93 -1.26 -25.81
CA ALA A 16 -3.21 -0.56 -25.67
C ALA A 16 -3.77 -0.73 -24.25
N GLU A 17 -3.64 -1.92 -23.69
CA GLU A 17 -4.13 -2.31 -22.36
C GLU A 17 -3.14 -1.97 -21.24
N ARG A 18 -1.93 -1.50 -21.59
CA ARG A 18 -0.82 -1.24 -20.66
C ARG A 18 -0.50 -2.44 -19.76
N LYS A 19 -0.54 -3.65 -20.33
CA LYS A 19 -0.25 -4.89 -19.61
C LYS A 19 1.06 -5.51 -20.07
N ILE A 20 1.80 -6.08 -19.12
CA ILE A 20 3.03 -6.82 -19.35
C ILE A 20 2.90 -8.15 -18.63
N ARG A 21 3.29 -9.24 -19.28
CA ARG A 21 3.35 -10.57 -18.67
C ARG A 21 4.67 -11.24 -19.04
N ILE A 22 5.25 -11.92 -18.05
CA ILE A 22 6.38 -12.82 -18.23
C ILE A 22 5.87 -14.21 -17.90
N GLU A 23 5.90 -15.11 -18.87
CA GLU A 23 5.60 -16.52 -18.70
C GLU A 23 6.91 -17.30 -18.67
N VAL A 24 7.10 -18.10 -17.63
CA VAL A 24 8.33 -18.84 -17.37
C VAL A 24 8.02 -20.32 -17.53
N GLY A 25 8.84 -21.04 -18.27
CA GLY A 25 8.73 -22.49 -18.37
C GLY A 25 9.12 -23.17 -17.05
N TYR A 26 8.54 -24.34 -16.79
CA TYR A 26 8.71 -25.10 -15.55
C TYR A 26 10.19 -25.33 -15.16
N GLY A 27 11.07 -25.52 -16.14
CA GLY A 27 12.50 -25.74 -15.92
C GLY A 27 13.25 -24.53 -15.36
N LEU A 28 12.66 -23.33 -15.42
CA LEU A 28 13.25 -22.09 -14.89
C LEU A 28 12.54 -21.57 -13.64
N GLU A 29 11.39 -22.11 -13.25
CA GLU A 29 10.65 -21.70 -12.05
C GLU A 29 11.47 -21.72 -10.75
N PRO A 30 12.38 -22.70 -10.50
CA PRO A 30 13.17 -22.73 -9.28
C PRO A 30 14.10 -21.51 -9.12
N VAL A 31 14.44 -20.86 -10.24
CA VAL A 31 15.37 -19.73 -10.28
C VAL A 31 14.61 -18.42 -10.51
N LEU A 32 13.67 -18.43 -11.45
CA LEU A 32 12.83 -17.30 -11.82
C LEU A 32 11.38 -17.60 -11.46
N THR A 33 11.01 -17.29 -10.21
CA THR A 33 9.65 -17.46 -9.72
C THR A 33 8.68 -16.44 -10.32
N ASP A 34 7.38 -16.70 -10.24
CA ASP A 34 6.34 -15.73 -10.61
C ASP A 34 6.48 -14.42 -9.80
N ALA A 35 6.79 -14.53 -8.50
CA ALA A 35 7.01 -13.36 -7.65
C ALA A 35 8.21 -12.51 -8.09
N LEU A 36 9.31 -13.14 -8.52
CA LEU A 36 10.46 -12.43 -9.09
C LEU A 36 10.14 -11.82 -10.44
N SER A 37 9.39 -12.53 -11.28
CA SER A 37 8.93 -12.03 -12.57
C SER A 37 8.05 -10.79 -12.42
N ALA A 38 7.06 -10.84 -11.52
CA ALA A 38 6.22 -9.69 -11.18
C ALA A 38 7.03 -8.53 -10.61
N ARG A 39 8.09 -8.82 -9.82
CA ARG A 39 9.02 -7.81 -9.30
C ARG A 39 9.80 -7.13 -10.42
N ILE A 40 10.34 -7.88 -11.38
CA ILE A 40 11.05 -7.33 -12.54
C ILE A 40 10.13 -6.41 -13.35
N ILE A 41 8.90 -6.85 -13.62
CA ILE A 41 7.92 -6.03 -14.34
C ILE A 41 7.68 -4.72 -13.58
N ARG A 42 7.42 -4.79 -12.28
CA ARG A 42 7.07 -3.62 -11.47
C ARG A 42 8.23 -2.64 -11.31
N ASP A 43 9.40 -3.17 -11.01
CA ASP A 43 10.50 -2.38 -10.49
C ASP A 43 11.49 -1.96 -11.59
N GLU A 44 11.57 -2.70 -12.69
CA GLU A 44 12.49 -2.44 -13.82
C GLU A 44 11.73 -1.98 -15.07
N MET A 45 10.64 -2.67 -15.47
CA MET A 45 9.99 -2.40 -16.77
C MET A 45 8.96 -1.27 -16.70
N ALA A 46 8.05 -1.32 -15.71
CA ALA A 46 6.93 -0.41 -15.59
C ALA A 46 7.33 1.08 -15.47
N PRO A 47 8.42 1.46 -14.77
CA PRO A 47 8.85 2.87 -14.71
C PRO A 47 9.22 3.43 -16.08
N ALA A 48 9.91 2.66 -16.91
CA ALA A 48 10.30 3.07 -18.27
C ALA A 48 9.06 3.14 -19.19
N PHE A 49 8.17 2.15 -19.10
CA PHE A 49 6.94 2.11 -19.91
C PHE A 49 6.02 3.29 -19.62
N ARG A 50 5.94 3.74 -18.35
CA ARG A 50 5.18 4.94 -17.97
C ARG A 50 5.74 6.22 -18.59
N GLN A 51 7.04 6.24 -18.87
CA GLN A 51 7.72 7.37 -19.54
C GLN A 51 7.65 7.27 -21.07
N GLY A 52 6.99 6.23 -21.61
CA GLY A 52 6.95 5.97 -23.05
C GLY A 52 8.21 5.28 -23.58
N ASP A 53 9.19 4.98 -22.73
CA ASP A 53 10.41 4.25 -23.09
C ASP A 53 10.18 2.73 -23.01
N TYR A 54 9.48 2.20 -24.01
CA TYR A 54 9.21 0.76 -24.10
C TYR A 54 10.47 -0.05 -24.38
N TYR A 55 11.37 0.47 -25.23
CA TYR A 55 12.60 -0.22 -25.58
C TYR A 55 13.52 -0.36 -24.36
N GLY A 56 13.76 0.75 -23.64
CA GLY A 56 14.56 0.75 -22.42
C GLY A 56 13.96 -0.17 -21.35
N GLY A 57 12.64 -0.15 -21.16
CA GLY A 57 11.96 -1.04 -20.23
C GLY A 57 12.11 -2.53 -20.58
N ILE A 58 12.04 -2.89 -21.87
CA ILE A 58 12.27 -4.28 -22.32
C ILE A 58 13.73 -4.68 -22.07
N VAL A 59 14.69 -3.83 -22.44
CA VAL A 59 16.12 -4.11 -22.22
C VAL A 59 16.44 -4.29 -20.74
N GLN A 60 15.91 -3.42 -19.86
CA GLN A 60 16.09 -3.53 -18.41
C GLN A 60 15.44 -4.81 -17.87
N GLY A 61 14.22 -5.13 -18.31
CA GLY A 61 13.54 -6.37 -17.94
C GLY A 61 14.34 -7.62 -18.31
N VAL A 62 14.84 -7.69 -19.56
CA VAL A 62 15.67 -8.81 -20.02
C VAL A 62 16.96 -8.91 -19.23
N ARG A 63 17.65 -7.80 -18.97
CA ARG A 63 18.87 -7.79 -18.14
C ARG A 63 18.60 -8.32 -16.74
N ALA A 64 17.50 -7.91 -16.12
CA ALA A 64 17.10 -8.38 -14.81
C ALA A 64 16.79 -9.88 -14.79
N VAL A 65 16.08 -10.39 -15.81
CA VAL A 65 15.83 -11.82 -15.99
C VAL A 65 17.14 -12.60 -16.10
N VAL A 66 18.08 -12.13 -16.93
CA VAL A 66 19.40 -12.76 -17.06
C VAL A 66 20.14 -12.76 -15.71
N ALA A 67 20.14 -11.64 -15.00
CA ALA A 67 20.76 -11.55 -13.68
C ALA A 67 20.15 -12.53 -12.67
N VAL A 68 18.82 -12.74 -12.70
CA VAL A 68 18.15 -13.75 -11.86
C VAL A 68 18.65 -15.16 -12.21
N THR A 69 18.69 -15.50 -13.50
CA THR A 69 19.14 -16.84 -13.93
C THR A 69 20.60 -17.13 -13.58
N GLN A 70 21.42 -16.10 -13.38
CA GLN A 70 22.82 -16.19 -12.95
C GLN A 70 22.99 -16.12 -11.43
N GLY A 71 21.91 -15.94 -10.65
CA GLY A 71 21.96 -15.75 -9.20
C GLY A 71 22.49 -14.38 -8.75
N ALA A 72 22.67 -13.43 -9.66
CA ALA A 72 23.23 -12.11 -9.41
C ALA A 72 22.18 -11.01 -9.16
N TYR A 73 20.89 -11.35 -9.15
CA TYR A 73 19.82 -10.37 -9.00
C TYR A 73 19.62 -9.95 -7.53
N THR A 74 20.09 -8.75 -7.19
CA THR A 74 19.93 -8.18 -5.84
C THR A 74 18.60 -7.44 -5.63
N GLY A 75 17.86 -7.19 -6.72
CA GLY A 75 16.71 -6.28 -6.73
C GLY A 75 17.13 -4.85 -6.35
N ASN A 76 16.33 -3.87 -6.75
CA ASN A 76 16.63 -2.45 -6.54
C ASN A 76 16.35 -1.93 -5.12
N GLY A 77 16.58 -2.74 -4.07
CA GLY A 77 16.52 -2.32 -2.66
C GLY A 77 15.14 -1.86 -2.15
N ARG A 78 14.13 -1.76 -3.00
CA ARG A 78 12.76 -1.30 -2.66
C ARG A 78 11.96 -2.30 -1.82
N SER A 79 12.53 -3.48 -1.53
CA SER A 79 11.97 -4.44 -0.57
C SER A 79 12.68 -4.34 0.79
N LYS A 80 12.50 -3.20 1.43
CA LYS A 80 12.37 -3.11 2.88
C LYS A 80 11.39 -1.99 3.12
N GLY A 81 10.18 -2.36 3.49
CA GLY A 81 9.17 -1.42 3.96
C GLY A 81 9.68 -0.73 5.22
N ASN A 82 10.46 0.33 5.05
CA ASN A 82 10.42 1.44 5.95
C ASN A 82 9.54 2.48 5.27
N ARG A 83 8.22 2.25 5.32
CA ARG A 83 7.28 3.37 5.30
C ARG A 83 7.67 4.20 6.51
N LYS A 84 8.58 5.14 6.32
CA LYS A 84 8.69 6.29 7.19
C LYS A 84 7.30 6.92 7.12
N ASN A 85 6.52 6.65 8.16
CA ASN A 85 5.16 7.13 8.31
C ASN A 85 5.29 8.65 8.53
N ASN A 86 5.51 9.39 7.44
CA ASN A 86 5.31 10.83 7.41
C ASN A 86 3.79 11.04 7.38
N GLY A 87 3.13 10.70 8.50
CA GLY A 87 1.75 11.04 8.79
C GLY A 87 1.60 12.53 9.10
N GLY A 88 2.10 13.37 8.20
CA GLY A 88 2.19 14.82 8.35
C GLY A 88 1.35 15.60 7.33
N GLY A 89 0.35 14.97 6.70
CA GLY A 89 -0.40 15.61 5.61
C GLY A 89 -1.67 16.37 6.04
N ILE A 90 -2.25 16.08 7.21
CA ILE A 90 -3.51 16.72 7.68
C ILE A 90 -3.47 16.97 9.19
N ALA A 91 -2.92 16.03 9.98
CA ALA A 91 -2.79 16.17 11.43
C ALA A 91 -1.87 17.35 11.86
N GLY A 92 -0.87 17.70 11.05
CA GLY A 92 0.05 18.81 11.33
C GLY A 92 -0.60 20.20 11.30
N LEU A 93 -1.73 20.36 10.60
CA LEU A 93 -2.49 21.62 10.56
C LEU A 93 -3.57 21.69 11.65
N ILE A 94 -4.08 20.54 12.10
CA ILE A 94 -5.15 20.48 13.11
C ILE A 94 -4.62 20.92 14.49
N ILE A 95 -3.42 20.51 14.88
CA ILE A 95 -2.85 20.81 16.20
C ILE A 95 -2.71 22.33 16.45
N PRO A 96 -2.12 23.16 15.56
CA PRO A 96 -2.07 24.61 15.76
C PRO A 96 -3.44 25.28 15.68
N LEU A 97 -4.37 24.78 14.84
CA LEU A 97 -5.74 25.30 14.76
C LEU A 97 -6.52 25.07 16.06
N LEU A 98 -6.43 23.88 16.65
CA LEU A 98 -7.06 23.54 17.92
C LEU A 98 -6.44 24.34 19.08
N PHE A 99 -5.12 24.50 19.09
CA PHE A 99 -4.41 25.31 20.08
C PHE A 99 -4.80 26.80 19.99
N PHE A 100 -4.89 27.36 18.78
CA PHE A 100 -5.30 28.74 18.55
C PHE A 100 -6.77 28.96 18.94
N PHE A 101 -7.66 28.02 18.58
CA PHE A 101 -9.08 28.06 18.97
C PHE A 101 -9.26 28.03 20.50
N LEU A 102 -8.51 27.18 21.19
CA LEU A 102 -8.58 27.03 22.65
C LEU A 102 -7.98 28.22 23.41
N LEU A 103 -7.00 28.92 22.82
CA LEU A 103 -6.45 30.17 23.35
C LEU A 103 -7.41 31.35 23.15
N PHE A 104 -8.09 31.40 22.00
CA PHE A 104 -9.09 32.44 21.70
C PHE A 104 -10.40 32.25 22.47
N SER A 105 -10.82 31.01 22.71
CA SER A 105 -11.99 30.68 23.53
C SER A 105 -11.78 31.01 25.01
N ARG A 106 -10.53 31.13 25.47
CA ARG A 106 -10.19 31.57 26.84
C ARG A 106 -10.26 33.08 27.04
N ARG A 107 -10.24 33.89 25.96
CA ARG A 107 -10.30 35.36 26.04
C ARG A 107 -11.71 35.95 25.86
N ARG A 108 -12.67 35.19 25.34
CA ARG A 108 -14.09 35.57 25.35
C ARG A 108 -14.80 34.84 26.48
N GLY A 109 -14.66 35.40 27.69
CA GLY A 109 -15.53 35.04 28.80
C GLY A 109 -17.01 35.21 28.43
N ALA A 110 -17.84 34.44 29.13
CA ALA A 110 -19.26 34.68 29.38
C ALA A 110 -20.34 33.77 28.75
N LEU A 111 -20.07 32.60 28.16
CA LEU A 111 -21.18 31.67 27.79
C LEU A 111 -20.88 30.14 27.80
N GLY A 112 -19.68 29.69 28.18
CA GLY A 112 -19.33 28.25 28.17
C GLY A 112 -19.65 27.47 29.46
N GLY A 113 -20.04 28.16 30.54
CA GLY A 113 -20.23 27.54 31.87
C GLY A 113 -21.59 26.90 32.10
N PHE A 114 -22.59 27.16 31.25
CA PHE A 114 -23.97 26.78 31.54
C PHE A 114 -24.40 25.42 30.97
N LEU A 115 -23.66 24.86 30.00
CA LEU A 115 -23.98 23.55 29.40
C LEU A 115 -23.06 22.41 29.85
N LEU A 116 -21.93 22.73 30.50
CA LEU A 116 -21.04 21.75 31.13
C LEU A 116 -21.36 21.52 32.62
N GLY A 117 -22.10 22.43 33.27
CA GLY A 117 -22.60 22.24 34.63
C GLY A 117 -23.78 21.27 34.74
N SER A 118 -24.53 21.08 33.66
CA SER A 118 -25.72 20.20 33.61
C SER A 118 -25.41 18.75 33.23
N VAL A 119 -24.25 18.47 32.62
CA VAL A 119 -23.79 17.09 32.35
C VAL A 119 -22.87 16.56 33.46
N LEU A 120 -22.17 17.44 34.18
CA LEU A 120 -21.31 17.04 35.31
C LEU A 120 -22.06 17.02 36.66
N GLY A 121 -23.21 17.70 36.76
CA GLY A 121 -24.06 17.72 37.96
C GLY A 121 -24.96 16.49 38.16
N SER A 122 -25.07 15.61 37.16
CA SER A 122 -25.87 14.36 37.21
C SER A 122 -25.08 13.12 37.66
N ALA A 123 -23.77 13.25 37.93
CA ALA A 123 -22.92 12.15 38.39
C ALA A 123 -22.78 12.04 39.93
N MET A 124 -23.49 12.87 40.71
CA MET A 124 -23.39 12.94 42.18
C MET A 124 -24.63 12.47 42.96
N ARG A 125 -25.58 11.74 42.34
CA ARG A 125 -26.69 11.08 43.06
C ARG A 125 -26.86 9.64 42.58
N GLY A 126 -26.69 8.69 43.51
CA GLY A 126 -26.55 7.26 43.20
C GLY A 126 -27.80 6.52 42.73
N GLY A 127 -27.57 5.26 42.32
CA GLY A 127 -28.59 4.22 42.18
C GLY A 127 -28.53 3.41 40.88
N GLY A 128 -28.16 2.13 40.99
CA GLY A 128 -28.87 1.00 40.38
C GLY A 128 -28.73 0.65 38.88
N PHE A 129 -28.64 -0.66 38.63
CA PHE A 129 -29.02 -1.43 37.41
C PHE A 129 -28.14 -1.24 36.16
N GLY A 130 -27.47 -2.28 35.64
CA GLY A 130 -28.04 -3.45 34.95
C GLY A 130 -27.92 -3.17 33.44
N GLY A 131 -27.07 -3.83 32.65
CA GLY A 131 -27.10 -5.25 32.26
C GLY A 131 -27.28 -5.32 30.73
N PHE A 132 -26.74 -6.37 30.09
CA PHE A 132 -27.04 -6.82 28.72
C PHE A 132 -26.53 -5.91 27.58
N SER A 133 -26.20 -6.36 26.37
CA SER A 133 -26.16 -7.65 25.68
C SER A 133 -25.83 -7.33 24.22
N GLY A 134 -25.14 -8.26 23.54
CA GLY A 134 -25.23 -8.39 22.08
C GLY A 134 -24.14 -7.61 21.34
N GLY A 135 -23.51 -8.17 20.31
CA GLY A 135 -23.83 -9.36 19.55
C GLY A 135 -23.56 -9.08 18.07
N GLY A 136 -22.97 -10.05 17.37
CA GLY A 136 -22.84 -10.08 15.90
C GLY A 136 -21.71 -9.19 15.36
N GLY A 137 -20.93 -9.58 14.35
CA GLY A 137 -21.07 -10.69 13.40
C GLY A 137 -20.70 -10.17 12.01
N PHE A 138 -20.05 -11.03 11.22
CA PHE A 138 -19.77 -10.91 9.78
C PHE A 138 -18.77 -9.81 9.36
N GLY A 139 -17.83 -10.02 8.44
CA GLY A 139 -17.71 -11.01 7.38
C GLY A 139 -17.40 -10.26 6.07
N GLY A 140 -16.52 -10.80 5.23
CA GLY A 140 -16.35 -10.33 3.85
C GLY A 140 -14.90 -10.11 3.43
N GLY A 141 -14.38 -11.07 2.66
CA GLY A 141 -13.10 -10.96 1.98
C GLY A 141 -13.13 -10.06 0.74
N GLY A 142 -11.98 -9.95 0.08
CA GLY A 142 -11.85 -9.32 -1.23
C GLY A 142 -10.39 -9.35 -1.71
N GLY A 143 -10.13 -10.15 -2.74
CA GLY A 143 -8.81 -10.30 -3.36
C GLY A 143 -8.36 -9.05 -4.12
N ALA A 144 -7.05 -8.96 -4.34
CA ALA A 144 -6.42 -7.83 -5.01
C ALA A 144 -5.87 -8.22 -6.39
N SER A 145 -6.35 -7.53 -7.42
CA SER A 145 -5.69 -7.37 -8.71
C SER A 145 -5.26 -5.91 -8.87
N GLY A 146 -4.18 -5.64 -9.60
CA GLY A 146 -3.67 -4.29 -9.83
C GLY A 146 -3.06 -4.13 -11.22
N GLY A 147 -3.53 -3.12 -11.97
CA GLY A 147 -3.01 -2.67 -13.27
C GLY A 147 -2.17 -1.39 -13.16
N TRP A 148 -1.66 -0.89 -14.30
CA TRP A 148 -0.71 0.22 -14.41
C TRP A 148 -1.25 1.40 -15.23
#